data_AF-A0A1Q7QUZ3-F1
#
_entry.id   AF-A0A1Q7QUZ3-F1
#
_cell.length_a   1.000
_cell.length_b   1.000
_cell.length_c   1.000
_cell.angle_alpha   90.00
_cell.angle_beta   90.00
_cell.angle_gamma   90.00
#
_symmetry.space_group_name_H-M   'P 1'
#
loop_
_entity.id
_entity.type
_entity.pdbx_description
1 polymer ?
#
loop_
_entity_poly.entity_id
_entity_poly.type
_entity_poly.pdbx_seq_one_letter_code
_entity_poly.pdbx_strand_id
1 'polypeptide(L)'
;MFENTKKLWLTEPDIQREELAKITAPTLVMVGDRDAVVPEHTLELFRSIKGAQLCIIPGTTHFLLSEKPSLANRVILEFLQPNLEKKK
;
A
#
# COMPACT_ATOMS: atom_id res chain seq x y z
N MET A 1 -6.06 -15.05 -19.67
CA MET A 1 -6.12 -14.47 -18.31
C MET A 1 -5.34 -15.35 -17.34
N PHE A 2 -5.74 -16.62 -17.14
CA PHE A 2 -5.08 -17.55 -16.20
C PHE A 2 -3.57 -17.72 -16.43
N GLU A 3 -3.13 -17.94 -17.68
CA GLU A 3 -1.71 -18.18 -17.97
C GLU A 3 -0.80 -16.98 -17.64
N ASN A 4 -1.29 -15.75 -17.89
CA ASN A 4 -0.53 -14.54 -17.58
C ASN A 4 -0.43 -14.29 -16.07
N THR A 5 -1.50 -14.53 -15.32
CA THR A 5 -1.51 -14.43 -13.86
C THR A 5 -0.58 -15.48 -13.23
N LYS A 6 -0.65 -16.72 -13.72
CA LYS A 6 0.24 -17.79 -13.29
C LYS A 6 1.70 -17.45 -13.53
N LYS A 7 2.04 -16.92 -14.71
CA LYS A 7 3.40 -16.48 -15.02
C LYS A 7 3.87 -15.39 -14.05
N LEU A 8 3.04 -14.37 -13.80
CA LEU A 8 3.36 -13.30 -12.85
C LEU A 8 3.68 -13.84 -11.45
N TRP A 9 2.87 -14.75 -10.91
CA TRP A 9 3.09 -15.31 -9.58
C TRP A 9 4.32 -16.22 -9.47
N LEU A 10 4.70 -16.87 -10.58
CA LEU A 10 5.85 -17.77 -10.60
C LEU A 10 7.16 -17.07 -10.96
N THR A 11 7.09 -15.90 -11.58
CA THR A 11 8.26 -15.16 -12.08
C THR A 11 8.21 -13.71 -11.63
N GLU A 12 7.67 -13.46 -10.44
CA GLU A 12 7.52 -12.11 -9.91
C GLU A 12 8.82 -11.32 -10.07
N PRO A 13 8.74 -10.03 -10.48
CA PRO A 13 9.94 -9.24 -10.68
C PRO A 13 10.71 -9.15 -9.36
N ASP A 14 11.99 -9.52 -9.41
CA ASP A 14 12.91 -9.40 -8.27
C ASP A 14 13.30 -7.93 -8.07
N ILE A 15 12.39 -7.16 -7.46
CA ILE A 15 12.58 -5.74 -7.18
C ILE A 15 13.47 -5.62 -5.94
N GLN A 16 14.71 -5.17 -6.16
CA GLN A 16 15.63 -4.90 -5.06
C GLN A 16 15.11 -3.73 -4.20
N ARG A 17 15.31 -3.81 -2.88
CA ARG A 17 14.83 -2.79 -1.92
C ARG A 17 15.34 -1.39 -2.25
N GLU A 18 16.57 -1.32 -2.74
CA GLU A 18 17.23 -0.07 -3.11
C GLU A 18 16.54 0.63 -4.29
N GLU A 19 15.79 -0.12 -5.11
CA GLU A 19 14.97 0.45 -6.18
C GLU A 19 13.73 1.16 -5.62
N LEU A 20 13.14 0.65 -4.54
CA LEU A 20 11.99 1.28 -3.89
C LEU A 20 12.34 2.66 -3.31
N ALA A 21 13.60 2.86 -2.90
CA ALA A 21 14.09 4.15 -2.43
C ALA A 21 14.12 5.24 -3.52
N LYS A 22 14.02 4.86 -4.81
CA LYS A 22 13.92 5.79 -5.95
C LYS A 22 12.52 6.41 -6.09
N ILE A 23 11.52 5.87 -5.39
CA ILE A 23 10.16 6.43 -5.40
C ILE A 23 10.19 7.79 -4.70
N THR A 24 9.86 8.84 -5.46
CA THR A 24 9.83 10.24 -4.99
C THR A 24 8.41 10.78 -4.80
N ALA A 25 7.40 10.10 -5.34
CA ALA A 25 6.01 10.47 -5.14
C ALA A 25 5.58 10.20 -3.69
N PRO A 26 4.71 11.05 -3.08
CA PRO A 26 4.03 10.71 -1.85
C PRO A 26 3.39 9.32 -1.97
N THR A 27 3.61 8.47 -0.98
CA THR A 27 3.20 7.07 -1.03
C THR A 27 2.48 6.68 0.25
N LEU A 28 1.34 6.00 0.10
CA LEU A 28 0.60 5.37 1.18
C LEU A 28 0.65 3.86 1.00
N VAL A 29 1.14 3.15 2.01
CA VAL A 29 1.07 1.69 2.13
C VAL A 29 -0.12 1.37 3.02
N MET A 30 -1.16 0.76 2.46
CA MET A 30 -2.38 0.37 3.17
C MET A 30 -2.60 -1.13 3.10
N VAL A 31 -2.83 -1.79 4.24
CA VAL A 31 -3.05 -3.23 4.34
C VAL A 31 -4.08 -3.58 5.42
N GLY A 32 -4.70 -4.75 5.33
CA GLY A 32 -5.49 -5.32 6.43
C GLY A 32 -4.61 -6.06 7.45
N ASP A 33 -4.99 -6.07 8.73
CA ASP A 33 -4.29 -6.83 9.78
C ASP A 33 -4.46 -8.36 9.70
N ARG A 34 -5.39 -8.84 8.87
CA ARG A 34 -5.67 -10.25 8.57
C ARG A 34 -5.48 -10.57 7.09
N ASP A 35 -4.64 -9.80 6.40
CA ASP A 35 -4.28 -10.07 5.01
C ASP A 35 -3.51 -11.40 4.89
N ALA A 36 -3.50 -11.97 3.68
CA ALA A 36 -2.64 -13.10 3.35
C ALA A 36 -1.16 -12.68 3.26
N VAL A 37 -0.90 -11.39 3.03
CA VAL A 37 0.46 -10.82 3.09
C VAL A 37 0.93 -10.77 4.54
N VAL A 38 2.10 -11.34 4.82
CA VAL A 38 2.70 -11.29 6.15
C VAL A 38 3.08 -9.85 6.53
N PRO A 39 2.88 -9.42 7.79
CA PRO A 39 3.13 -8.04 8.21
C PRO A 39 4.55 -7.54 7.92
N GLU A 40 5.54 -8.43 7.97
CA GLU A 40 6.95 -8.12 7.74
C GLU A 40 7.18 -7.58 6.32
N HIS A 41 6.52 -8.14 5.31
CA HIS A 41 6.63 -7.67 3.93
C HIS A 41 6.04 -6.26 3.76
N THR A 42 4.90 -5.97 4.41
CA THR A 42 4.33 -4.62 4.39
C THR A 42 5.25 -3.62 5.09
N LEU A 43 5.82 -3.98 6.24
CA LEU A 43 6.75 -3.12 6.98
C LEU A 43 8.04 -2.87 6.19
N GLU A 44 8.53 -3.89 5.49
CA GLU A 44 9.69 -3.78 4.61
C GLU A 44 9.43 -2.82 3.44
N LEU A 45 8.28 -2.94 2.77
CA LEU A 45 7.87 -2.03 1.71
C LEU A 45 7.76 -0.59 2.21
N PHE A 46 7.07 -0.38 3.34
CA PHE A 46 6.92 0.93 3.96
C PHE A 46 8.28 1.57 4.31
N ARG A 47 9.21 0.80 4.90
CA ARG A 47 10.54 1.30 5.28
C ARG A 47 11.43 1.59 4.08
N SER A 48 11.23 0.88 2.97
CA SER A 48 12.05 1.03 1.76
C SER A 48 11.68 2.27 0.93
N ILE A 49 10.47 2.81 1.12
CA ILE A 49 10.00 4.01 0.41
C ILE A 49 10.16 5.25 1.28
N LYS A 50 11.01 6.18 0.85
CA LYS A 50 11.32 7.40 1.62
C LYS A 50 10.06 8.27 1.79
N GLY A 51 9.70 8.54 3.04
CA GLY A 51 8.56 9.41 3.37
C GLY A 51 7.19 8.78 3.13
N ALA A 52 7.12 7.46 2.94
CA ALA A 52 5.85 6.76 2.88
C ALA A 52 5.07 6.88 4.20
N GLN A 53 3.76 6.70 4.11
CA GLN A 53 2.85 6.54 5.25
C GLN A 53 2.38 5.08 5.32
N LEU A 54 2.13 4.57 6.52
CA LEU A 54 1.60 3.23 6.75
C LEU A 54 0.22 3.31 7.39
N CYS A 55 -0.74 2.56 6.85
CA CYS A 55 -2.06 2.35 7.43
C CYS A 55 -2.38 0.86 7.50
N ILE A 56 -2.57 0.34 8.71
CA ILE A 56 -3.07 -1.03 8.94
C ILE A 56 -4.54 -0.91 9.35
N ILE A 57 -5.44 -1.45 8.53
CA ILE A 57 -6.87 -1.45 8.82
C ILE A 57 -7.20 -2.69 9.69
N PRO A 58 -7.73 -2.49 10.91
CA PRO A 58 -7.98 -3.59 11.82
C PRO A 58 -9.20 -4.41 11.41
N GLY A 59 -9.17 -5.72 11.64
CA GLY A 59 -10.23 -6.66 11.31
C GLY A 59 -10.56 -6.73 9.81
N THR A 60 -9.56 -6.58 8.93
CA THR A 60 -9.74 -6.68 7.47
C THR A 60 -8.69 -7.56 6.82
N THR A 61 -9.06 -8.17 5.70
CA THR A 61 -8.23 -9.04 4.87
C THR A 61 -7.70 -8.27 3.66
N HIS A 62 -7.29 -9.01 2.63
CA HIS A 62 -7.00 -8.49 1.29
C HIS A 62 -8.14 -7.64 0.69
N PHE A 63 -9.38 -7.83 1.18
CA PHE A 63 -10.57 -7.13 0.69
C PHE A 63 -10.94 -5.89 1.51
N LEU A 64 -9.98 -5.27 2.22
CA LEU A 64 -10.19 -4.12 3.11
C LEU A 64 -11.05 -2.98 2.52
N LEU A 65 -10.95 -2.72 1.21
CA LEU A 65 -11.73 -1.69 0.50
C LEU A 65 -13.22 -2.03 0.45
N SER A 66 -13.58 -3.31 0.38
CA SER A 66 -14.95 -3.81 0.39
C SER A 66 -15.46 -4.08 1.80
N GLU A 67 -14.59 -4.52 2.70
CA GLU A 67 -14.96 -4.85 4.08
C GLU A 67 -15.19 -3.61 4.95
N LYS A 68 -14.37 -2.57 4.77
CA LYS A 68 -14.45 -1.30 5.51
C LYS A 68 -14.32 -0.09 4.59
N PRO A 69 -15.24 0.09 3.62
CA PRO A 69 -15.14 1.13 2.60
C PRO A 69 -15.05 2.52 3.19
N SER A 70 -15.85 2.84 4.21
CA SER A 70 -15.84 4.18 4.84
C SER A 70 -14.50 4.52 5.48
N LEU A 71 -13.87 3.56 6.16
CA LEU A 71 -12.58 3.78 6.82
C LEU A 71 -11.45 3.88 5.78
N ALA A 72 -11.41 2.96 4.82
CA ALA A 72 -10.39 2.98 3.77
C ALA A 72 -10.49 4.25 2.91
N ASN A 73 -11.69 4.63 2.48
CA ASN A 73 -11.92 5.85 1.70
C ASN A 73 -11.52 7.10 2.48
N ARG A 74 -11.79 7.16 3.79
CA ARG A 74 -11.37 8.28 4.63
C ARG A 74 -9.84 8.44 4.62
N VAL A 75 -9.11 7.36 4.86
CA VAL A 75 -7.64 7.40 4.86
C VAL A 75 -7.09 7.77 3.49
N ILE A 76 -7.66 7.22 2.41
CA ILE A 76 -7.28 7.58 1.04
C ILE A 76 -7.50 9.07 0.78
N LEU A 77 -8.68 9.61 1.15
CA LEU A 77 -8.99 11.03 0.95
C LEU A 77 -8.10 11.93 1.81
N GLU A 78 -7.80 11.56 3.06
CA GLU A 78 -6.85 12.30 3.92
C GLU A 78 -5.44 12.31 3.31
N PHE A 79 -4.97 11.19 2.76
CA PHE A 79 -3.68 11.11 2.06
C PHE A 79 -3.66 11.92 0.75
N LEU A 80 -4.76 11.90 -0.02
CA LEU A 80 -4.91 12.62 -1.28
C LEU A 80 -5.19 14.13 -1.10
N GLN A 81 -5.19 14.66 0.13
CA GLN A 81 -5.33 16.09 0.40
C GLN A 81 -3.99 16.85 0.63
N PRO A 82 -2.99 16.87 -0.27
CA PRO A 82 -1.77 17.64 0.00
C PRO A 82 -1.88 19.18 0.04
N ASN A 83 -2.99 19.87 -0.30
CA ASN A 83 -2.96 21.35 -0.50
C ASN A 83 -4.31 22.11 -0.40
N LEU A 84 -5.15 21.95 0.63
CA LEU A 84 -6.25 22.93 0.85
C LEU A 84 -5.84 24.16 1.70
N GLU A 85 -4.71 24.10 2.40
CA GLU A 85 -4.27 25.20 3.28
C GLU A 85 -3.26 26.19 2.63
N LYS A 86 -2.88 26.00 1.36
CA LYS A 86 -2.00 26.95 0.62
C LYS A 86 -2.74 27.99 -0.22
N LYS A 87 -4.00 28.30 0.12
CA LYS A 87 -4.72 29.49 -0.38
C LYS A 87 -5.04 30.44 0.79
N LYS A 88 -4.04 31.21 1.23
CA LYS A 88 -4.24 32.51 1.87
C LYS A 88 -3.13 33.44 1.41
#